data_AF-A0A410PRW8-F1
#
_entry.id   AF-A0A410PRW8-F1
#
_cell.length_a   1.000
_cell.length_b   1.000
_cell.length_c   1.000
_cell.angle_alpha   90.00
_cell.angle_beta   90.00
_cell.angle_gamma   90.00
#
_symmetry.space_group_name_H-M   'P 1'
#
loop_
_entity.id
_entity.type
_entity.pdbx_description
1 polymer ?
#
loop_
_entity_poly.entity_id
_entity_poly.type
_entity_poly.pdbx_seq_one_letter_code
_entity_poly.pdbx_strand_id
1 'polypeptide(L)'
;MATVKSVGLSSATENGTKIVKQSNGMDKNAFLKILVAELSNQDPTQAKDSTEYVAQLAQFSSLEQMANLNTTMSFNAASNMVGKTVGLDIAASDGNLLSGVVKNAVRSGDNIKLTVETRDGETQVALSDVLGVQNTNNTDIGSAVNLIGKNIRIYSNDGTNTIYNGSVKSVSNYDDGIALKIAVNNTEIDTPLTIVSGKSDKNDPSAKGTYTGTSDKSMQIRYNNKRNSYEYKYADSTDWNSVSGNSFTADGINYSLPRLSPMEDCLWGINLKVPSKTQETKELPLSNVVEVLG
;
A
#
# COMPACT_ATOMS: atom_id res chain seq x y z
N MET A 1 -49.20 -15.03 9.08
CA MET A 1 -48.11 -14.26 9.71
C MET A 1 -48.49 -12.79 9.62
N ALA A 2 -48.75 -12.16 10.77
CA ALA A 2 -49.39 -10.84 10.83
C ALA A 2 -48.37 -9.71 10.63
N THR A 3 -48.76 -8.76 9.79
CA THR A 3 -48.12 -7.52 9.40
C THR A 3 -47.80 -6.61 10.58
N VAL A 4 -46.59 -6.07 10.65
CA VAL A 4 -46.21 -5.08 11.68
C VAL A 4 -46.62 -3.68 11.20
N LYS A 5 -47.49 -3.05 11.99
CA LYS A 5 -48.02 -1.69 11.83
C LYS A 5 -46.92 -0.62 11.88
N SER A 6 -47.11 0.43 11.08
CA SER A 6 -46.39 1.69 11.20
C SER A 6 -46.62 2.31 12.58
N VAL A 7 -45.53 2.77 13.22
CA VAL A 7 -45.59 3.56 14.44
C VAL A 7 -44.99 4.93 14.12
N GLY A 8 -45.83 5.95 14.20
CA GLY A 8 -45.50 7.33 13.87
C GLY A 8 -44.46 7.94 14.81
N LEU A 9 -43.78 8.96 14.30
CA LEU A 9 -42.89 9.84 15.04
C LEU A 9 -43.65 10.50 16.21
N SER A 10 -43.54 9.93 17.40
CA SER A 10 -43.89 10.63 18.64
C SER A 10 -42.83 11.72 18.89
N SER A 11 -43.25 12.99 18.77
CA SER A 11 -42.40 14.17 18.98
C SER A 11 -42.31 14.62 20.46
N ALA A 12 -42.57 13.72 21.41
CA ALA A 12 -42.54 13.99 22.85
C ALA A 12 -42.14 12.74 23.65
N THR A 13 -41.45 12.93 24.78
CA THR A 13 -41.17 11.88 25.77
C THR A 13 -42.43 11.53 26.57
N GLU A 14 -42.43 10.41 27.31
CA GLU A 14 -43.58 9.93 28.12
C GLU A 14 -44.10 10.95 29.14
N ASN A 15 -43.28 11.95 29.50
CA ASN A 15 -43.65 13.06 30.39
C ASN A 15 -44.11 14.34 29.65
N GLY A 16 -44.47 14.24 28.37
CA GLY A 16 -45.06 15.34 27.60
C GLY A 16 -44.10 16.46 27.20
N THR A 17 -42.80 16.29 27.42
CA THR A 17 -41.79 17.28 27.00
C THR A 17 -41.57 17.15 25.49
N LYS A 18 -41.77 18.24 24.74
CA LYS A 18 -41.45 18.27 23.30
C LYS A 18 -39.97 17.92 23.11
N ILE A 19 -39.69 16.95 22.25
CA ILE A 19 -38.31 16.63 21.84
C ILE A 19 -37.88 17.74 20.89
N VAL A 20 -37.28 18.79 21.44
CA VAL A 20 -36.63 19.83 20.64
C VAL A 20 -35.33 19.25 20.12
N LYS A 21 -35.25 19.08 18.81
CA LYS A 21 -34.00 18.71 18.13
C LYS A 21 -32.96 19.78 18.49
N GLN A 22 -31.88 19.38 19.16
CA GLN A 22 -30.81 20.25 19.62
C GLN A 22 -30.35 21.17 18.48
N SER A 23 -30.77 22.43 18.53
CA SER A 23 -30.40 23.48 17.59
C SER A 23 -29.35 24.34 18.28
N ASN A 24 -28.08 23.97 18.09
CA ASN A 24 -26.88 24.62 18.68
C ASN A 24 -26.66 26.09 18.23
N GLY A 25 -27.67 26.77 17.66
CA GLY A 25 -27.54 28.13 17.12
C GLY A 25 -28.47 29.18 17.73
N MET A 26 -29.48 28.80 18.52
CA MET A 26 -30.56 29.71 18.94
C MET A 26 -30.33 30.38 20.30
N ASP A 27 -29.47 29.83 21.17
CA ASP A 27 -29.44 30.20 22.59
C ASP A 27 -28.73 31.53 22.89
N LYS A 28 -27.73 31.91 22.07
CA LYS A 28 -27.02 33.21 22.21
C LYS A 28 -27.93 34.43 22.01
N ASN A 29 -28.90 34.35 21.10
CA ASN A 29 -29.81 35.47 20.80
C ASN A 29 -30.94 35.61 21.84
N ALA A 30 -31.35 34.50 22.46
CA ALA A 30 -32.24 34.53 23.61
C ALA A 30 -31.53 35.13 24.83
N PHE A 31 -30.25 34.79 25.03
CA PHE A 31 -29.41 35.31 26.11
C PHE A 31 -29.17 36.82 26.03
N LEU A 32 -28.78 37.37 24.86
CA LEU A 32 -28.58 38.83 24.72
C LEU A 32 -29.86 39.64 24.99
N LYS A 33 -31.03 39.07 24.69
CA LYS A 33 -32.31 39.71 25.00
C LYS A 33 -32.61 39.72 26.49
N ILE A 34 -32.29 38.63 27.20
CA ILE A 34 -32.45 38.58 28.66
C ILE A 34 -31.44 39.51 29.33
N LEU A 35 -30.19 39.56 28.86
CA LEU A 35 -29.16 40.48 29.34
C LEU A 35 -29.58 41.96 29.21
N VAL A 36 -30.13 42.34 28.06
CA VAL A 36 -30.63 43.71 27.82
C VAL A 36 -31.88 44.00 28.66
N ALA A 37 -32.75 43.01 28.86
CA ALA A 37 -33.94 43.14 29.69
C ALA A 37 -33.62 43.31 31.18
N GLU A 38 -32.58 42.64 31.71
CA GLU A 38 -32.15 42.82 33.10
C GLU A 38 -31.39 44.13 33.29
N LEU A 39 -30.48 44.52 32.37
CA LEU A 39 -29.78 45.82 32.41
C LEU A 39 -30.73 47.03 32.37
N SER A 40 -31.87 46.91 31.69
CA SER A 40 -32.88 47.96 31.61
C SER A 40 -33.78 48.06 32.84
N ASN A 41 -33.71 47.08 33.76
CA ASN A 41 -34.63 46.98 34.90
C ASN A 41 -33.92 46.87 36.27
N GLN A 42 -32.60 47.12 36.34
CA GLN A 42 -31.80 47.05 37.57
C GLN A 42 -31.71 48.42 38.27
N ASP A 43 -31.90 48.42 39.59
CA ASP A 43 -31.60 49.55 40.47
C ASP A 43 -30.07 49.68 40.65
N PRO A 44 -29.46 50.86 40.42
CA PRO A 44 -28.01 51.07 40.41
C PRO A 44 -27.29 50.76 41.73
N THR A 45 -28.02 50.45 42.81
CA THR A 45 -27.46 50.19 44.14
C THR A 45 -27.10 48.71 44.40
N GLN A 46 -27.49 47.76 43.53
CA GLN A 46 -27.28 46.30 43.70
C GLN A 46 -26.65 45.59 42.47
N ALA A 47 -25.77 46.26 41.73
CA ALA A 47 -25.20 45.79 40.45
C ALA A 47 -24.21 44.60 40.52
N LYS A 48 -23.95 44.01 41.71
CA LYS A 48 -22.91 42.97 41.88
C LYS A 48 -23.35 41.56 41.45
N ASP A 49 -24.53 41.11 41.86
CA ASP A 49 -24.97 39.71 41.62
C ASP A 49 -25.27 39.42 40.15
N SER A 50 -25.87 40.37 39.42
CA SER A 50 -26.17 40.22 37.99
C SER A 50 -24.90 40.23 37.14
N THR A 51 -23.90 41.04 37.50
CA THR A 51 -22.59 41.05 36.84
C THR A 51 -21.85 39.73 37.02
N GLU A 52 -21.93 39.13 38.21
CA GLU A 52 -21.27 37.85 38.51
C GLU A 52 -21.93 36.67 37.76
N TYR A 53 -23.26 36.65 37.66
CA TYR A 53 -23.97 35.65 36.85
C TYR A 53 -23.66 35.76 35.35
N VAL A 54 -23.64 36.98 34.81
CA VAL A 54 -23.27 37.24 33.42
C VAL A 54 -21.83 36.85 33.14
N ALA A 55 -20.92 37.09 34.08
CA ALA A 55 -19.52 36.66 33.97
C ALA A 55 -19.40 35.13 33.92
N GLN A 56 -20.14 34.40 34.77
CA GLN A 56 -20.17 32.93 34.76
C GLN A 56 -20.77 32.38 33.46
N LEU A 57 -21.86 32.96 32.95
CA LEU A 57 -22.45 32.55 31.67
C LEU A 57 -21.56 32.88 30.47
N ALA A 58 -20.89 34.04 30.46
CA ALA A 58 -19.90 34.37 29.44
C ALA A 58 -18.74 33.37 29.45
N GLN A 59 -18.34 32.90 30.64
CA GLN A 59 -17.35 31.83 30.80
C GLN A 59 -17.85 30.52 30.19
N PHE A 60 -19.09 30.10 30.46
CA PHE A 60 -19.69 28.91 29.85
C PHE A 60 -19.82 29.02 28.32
N SER A 61 -20.29 30.15 27.80
CA SER A 61 -20.42 30.41 26.36
C SER A 61 -19.07 30.40 25.64
N SER A 62 -18.01 30.84 26.34
CA SER A 62 -16.63 30.77 25.82
C SER A 62 -16.13 29.33 25.79
N LEU A 63 -16.37 28.55 26.84
CA LEU A 63 -16.03 27.12 26.88
C LEU A 63 -16.78 26.32 25.81
N GLU A 64 -18.07 26.61 25.59
CA GLU A 64 -18.88 25.98 24.54
C GLU A 64 -18.34 26.31 23.14
N GLN A 65 -17.92 27.55 22.91
CA GLN A 65 -17.26 27.93 21.66
C GLN A 65 -15.93 27.21 21.47
N MET A 66 -15.12 27.09 22.52
CA MET A 66 -13.87 26.32 22.47
C MET A 66 -14.12 24.84 22.17
N ALA A 67 -15.15 24.23 22.77
CA ALA A 67 -15.56 22.86 22.47
C ALA A 67 -15.97 22.72 21.00
N ASN A 68 -16.81 23.63 20.49
CA ASN A 68 -17.23 23.64 19.09
C ASN A 68 -16.05 23.81 18.10
N LEU A 69 -15.07 24.66 18.45
CA LEU A 69 -13.84 24.82 17.69
C LEU A 69 -13.00 23.54 17.68
N ASN A 70 -12.85 22.88 18.83
CA ASN A 70 -12.14 21.61 18.93
C ASN A 70 -12.82 20.54 18.06
N THR A 71 -14.14 20.40 18.12
CA THR A 71 -14.90 19.47 17.27
C THR A 71 -14.71 19.79 15.78
N THR A 72 -14.71 21.08 15.41
CA THR A 72 -14.49 21.50 14.01
C THR A 72 -13.06 21.19 13.55
N MET A 73 -12.06 21.41 14.41
CA MET A 73 -10.66 21.10 14.12
C MET A 73 -10.44 19.59 13.97
N SER A 74 -11.02 18.81 14.89
CA SER A 74 -10.99 17.35 14.85
C SER A 74 -11.67 16.81 13.59
N PHE A 75 -12.78 17.42 13.17
CA PHE A 75 -13.45 17.03 11.92
C PHE A 75 -12.63 17.38 10.68
N ASN A 76 -11.93 18.52 10.68
CA ASN A 76 -10.98 18.85 9.62
C ASN A 76 -9.82 17.84 9.57
N ALA A 77 -9.28 17.45 10.72
CA ALA A 77 -8.25 16.40 10.79
C ALA A 77 -8.77 15.07 10.22
N ALA A 78 -9.97 14.65 10.63
CA ALA A 78 -10.64 13.46 10.10
C ALA A 78 -10.88 13.55 8.58
N SER A 79 -11.28 14.73 8.07
CA SER A 79 -11.48 14.97 6.64
C SER A 79 -10.17 14.85 5.85
N ASN A 80 -9.05 15.31 6.44
CA ASN A 80 -7.71 15.17 5.85
C ASN A 80 -7.17 13.72 5.88
N MET A 81 -7.82 12.81 6.61
CA MET A 81 -7.50 11.38 6.60
C MET A 81 -8.22 10.64 5.48
N VAL A 82 -9.28 11.21 4.90
CA VAL A 82 -10.01 10.59 3.77
C VAL A 82 -9.05 10.33 2.61
N GLY A 83 -9.06 9.09 2.09
CA GLY A 83 -8.15 8.60 1.06
C GLY A 83 -6.79 8.13 1.55
N LYS A 84 -6.48 8.27 2.85
CA LYS A 84 -5.24 7.80 3.47
C LYS A 84 -5.49 6.50 4.23
N THR A 85 -4.41 5.73 4.43
CA THR A 85 -4.43 4.56 5.30
C THR A 85 -4.15 4.94 6.74
N VAL A 86 -4.97 4.39 7.62
CA VAL A 86 -4.86 4.55 9.07
C VAL A 86 -4.63 3.20 9.72
N GLY A 87 -3.78 3.19 10.76
CA GLY A 87 -3.70 2.10 11.71
C GLY A 87 -4.73 2.30 12.82
N LEU A 88 -5.41 1.23 13.21
CA LEU A 88 -6.52 1.25 14.16
C LEU A 88 -6.17 0.47 15.43
N ASP A 89 -6.57 1.00 16.58
CA ASP A 89 -6.51 0.33 17.88
C ASP A 89 -7.68 -0.65 18.05
N ILE A 90 -7.87 -1.50 17.05
CA ILE A 90 -8.93 -2.50 17.01
C ILE A 90 -8.28 -3.81 16.59
N ALA A 91 -8.47 -4.85 17.39
CA ALA A 91 -7.99 -6.19 17.05
C ALA A 91 -8.86 -6.78 15.92
N ALA A 92 -8.20 -7.21 14.85
CA ALA A 92 -8.78 -8.00 13.78
C ALA A 92 -9.15 -9.41 14.27
N SER A 93 -9.87 -10.15 13.44
CA SER A 93 -10.26 -11.55 13.70
C SER A 93 -9.10 -12.51 13.98
N ASP A 94 -7.88 -12.12 13.60
CA ASP A 94 -6.63 -12.86 13.82
C ASP A 94 -5.79 -12.36 15.02
N GLY A 95 -6.29 -11.38 15.79
CA GLY A 95 -5.64 -10.81 16.96
C GLY A 95 -4.60 -9.71 16.68
N ASN A 96 -4.38 -9.33 15.41
CA ASN A 96 -3.49 -8.21 15.05
C ASN A 96 -4.25 -6.88 14.98
N LEU A 97 -3.52 -5.76 15.06
CA LEU A 97 -4.10 -4.43 14.86
C LEU A 97 -4.62 -4.26 13.42
N LEU A 98 -5.83 -3.72 13.29
CA LEU A 98 -6.48 -3.52 12.01
C LEU A 98 -5.94 -2.27 11.30
N SER A 99 -5.84 -2.31 9.98
CA SER A 99 -5.50 -1.13 9.17
C SER A 99 -6.37 -1.07 7.93
N GLY A 100 -6.54 0.13 7.36
CA GLY A 100 -7.37 0.31 6.18
C GLY A 100 -7.42 1.74 5.66
N VAL A 101 -8.04 1.91 4.49
CA VAL A 101 -8.18 3.20 3.81
C VAL A 101 -9.44 3.90 4.27
N VAL A 102 -9.33 5.16 4.69
CA VAL A 102 -10.49 5.97 5.08
C VAL A 102 -11.29 6.36 3.84
N LYS A 103 -12.53 5.88 3.73
CA LYS A 103 -13.47 6.24 2.65
C LYS A 103 -14.19 7.56 2.91
N ASN A 104 -14.55 7.80 4.16
CA ASN A 104 -15.38 8.92 4.53
C ASN A 104 -15.17 9.32 6.00
N ALA A 105 -15.35 10.60 6.30
CA ALA A 105 -15.38 11.13 7.66
C ALA A 105 -16.78 11.73 7.92
N VAL A 106 -17.44 11.26 8.97
CA VAL A 106 -18.80 11.67 9.32
C VAL A 106 -18.80 12.27 10.72
N ARG A 107 -19.40 13.45 10.84
CA ARG A 107 -19.69 14.10 12.13
C ARG A 107 -21.15 13.87 12.50
N SER A 108 -21.39 13.39 13.72
CA SER A 108 -22.73 13.27 14.32
C SER A 108 -22.71 13.93 15.70
N GLY A 109 -23.17 15.19 15.76
CA GLY A 109 -23.04 16.03 16.94
C GLY A 109 -21.57 16.31 17.25
N ASP A 110 -21.12 15.84 18.41
CA ASP A 110 -19.73 15.96 18.88
C ASP A 110 -18.86 14.73 18.55
N ASN A 111 -19.49 13.64 18.09
CA ASN A 111 -18.78 12.42 17.73
C ASN A 111 -18.33 12.47 16.27
N ILE A 112 -17.06 12.16 16.04
CA ILE A 112 -16.48 12.04 14.71
C ILE A 112 -16.12 10.58 14.48
N LYS A 113 -16.67 10.01 13.41
CA LYS A 113 -16.41 8.64 12.97
C LYS A 113 -15.81 8.62 11.58
N LEU A 114 -14.92 7.68 11.35
CA LEU A 114 -14.34 7.38 10.06
C LEU A 114 -14.96 6.08 9.54
N THR A 115 -15.29 6.04 8.25
CA THR A 115 -15.57 4.78 7.55
C THR A 115 -14.27 4.32 6.91
N VAL A 116 -13.79 3.15 7.30
CA VAL A 116 -12.49 2.61 6.88
C VAL A 116 -12.74 1.28 6.17
N GLU A 117 -12.24 1.16 4.94
CA GLU A 117 -12.18 -0.11 4.23
C GLU A 117 -10.96 -0.88 4.71
N THR A 118 -11.21 -1.97 5.44
CA THR A 118 -10.18 -2.84 6.03
C THR A 118 -10.17 -4.18 5.32
N ARG A 119 -9.19 -5.04 5.65
CA ARG A 119 -9.13 -6.41 5.11
C ARG A 119 -10.39 -7.23 5.43
N ASP A 120 -11.04 -6.95 6.55
CA ASP A 120 -12.22 -7.67 7.02
C ASP A 120 -13.54 -7.01 6.54
N GLY A 121 -13.43 -5.98 5.69
CA GLY A 121 -14.56 -5.21 5.12
C GLY A 121 -14.59 -3.76 5.60
N GLU A 122 -15.66 -3.04 5.23
CA GLU A 122 -15.89 -1.67 5.70
C GLU A 122 -16.35 -1.65 7.16
N THR A 123 -15.69 -0.83 7.98
CA THR A 123 -16.03 -0.63 9.38
C THR A 123 -16.05 0.85 9.75
N GLN A 124 -16.84 1.19 10.77
CA GLN A 124 -16.87 2.54 11.33
C GLN A 124 -16.06 2.58 12.62
N VAL A 125 -15.10 3.50 12.68
CA VAL A 125 -14.19 3.66 13.82
C VAL A 125 -14.27 5.08 14.36
N ALA A 126 -14.04 5.26 15.66
CA ALA A 126 -13.95 6.59 16.22
C ALA A 126 -12.60 7.22 15.87
N LEU A 127 -12.54 8.56 15.82
CA LEU A 127 -11.27 9.26 15.60
C LEU A 127 -10.23 8.93 16.69
N SER A 128 -10.68 8.61 17.91
CA SER A 128 -9.84 8.18 19.04
C SER A 128 -9.11 6.87 18.79
N ASP A 129 -9.66 6.01 17.93
CA ASP A 129 -9.15 4.66 17.71
C ASP A 129 -8.06 4.66 16.62
N VAL A 130 -7.71 5.83 16.07
CA VAL A 130 -6.66 5.99 15.06
C VAL A 130 -5.30 6.11 15.76
N LEU A 131 -4.46 5.10 15.59
CA LEU A 131 -3.11 5.05 16.16
C LEU A 131 -2.09 5.88 15.35
N GLY A 132 -2.34 6.04 14.05
CA GLY A 132 -1.45 6.77 13.16
C GLY A 132 -1.99 6.88 11.73
N VAL A 133 -1.59 7.95 11.05
CA VAL A 133 -1.93 8.19 9.64
C VAL A 133 -0.68 7.96 8.81
N GLN A 134 -0.68 6.91 8.00
CA GLN A 134 0.45 6.64 7.12
C GLN A 134 0.29 7.45 5.83
N ASN A 135 1.21 8.40 5.63
CA ASN A 135 1.32 9.15 4.38
C ASN A 135 2.06 8.33 3.32
N THR A 136 1.57 7.11 3.10
CA THR A 136 1.93 6.32 1.93
C THR A 136 0.99 6.78 0.82
N ASN A 137 1.50 7.05 -0.37
CA ASN A 137 0.67 7.18 -1.55
C ASN A 137 -0.14 5.88 -1.67
N ASN A 138 -1.38 5.88 -1.15
CA ASN A 138 -2.08 4.67 -0.72
C ASN A 138 -2.81 3.93 -1.84
N THR A 139 -2.59 4.37 -3.08
CA THR A 139 -2.96 3.61 -4.26
C THR A 139 -2.16 2.32 -4.35
N ASP A 140 -0.92 2.31 -3.87
CA ASP A 140 0.02 1.25 -4.25
C ASP A 140 -0.12 0.02 -3.35
N ILE A 141 -0.38 0.18 -2.04
CA ILE A 141 -0.59 -0.97 -1.16
C ILE A 141 -1.94 -1.64 -1.39
N GLY A 142 -3.01 -0.86 -1.57
CA GLY A 142 -4.33 -1.41 -1.91
C GLY A 142 -4.30 -2.16 -3.24
N SER A 143 -3.61 -1.61 -4.24
CA SER A 143 -3.39 -2.28 -5.52
C SER A 143 -2.51 -3.53 -5.38
N ALA A 144 -1.49 -3.49 -4.52
CA ALA A 144 -0.62 -4.64 -4.26
C ALA A 144 -1.37 -5.78 -3.56
N VAL A 145 -2.26 -5.48 -2.61
CA VAL A 145 -3.08 -6.50 -1.93
C VAL A 145 -3.99 -7.23 -2.93
N ASN A 146 -4.48 -6.54 -3.96
CA ASN A 146 -5.26 -7.18 -5.03
C ASN A 146 -4.44 -8.16 -5.89
N LEU A 147 -3.11 -8.13 -5.80
CA LEU A 147 -2.24 -9.08 -6.49
C LEU A 147 -2.13 -10.40 -5.74
N ILE A 148 -2.51 -10.49 -4.46
CA ILE A 148 -2.42 -11.72 -3.68
C ILE A 148 -3.25 -12.82 -4.36
N GLY A 149 -2.62 -13.97 -4.60
CA GLY A 149 -3.20 -15.10 -5.32
C GLY A 149 -3.15 -14.98 -6.84
N LYS A 150 -2.82 -13.81 -7.41
CA LYS A 150 -2.59 -13.63 -8.85
C LYS A 150 -1.20 -14.11 -9.23
N ASN A 151 -1.07 -14.58 -10.46
CA ASN A 151 0.21 -14.84 -11.08
C ASN A 151 0.77 -13.52 -11.60
N ILE A 152 2.05 -13.26 -11.36
CA ILE A 152 2.72 -12.05 -11.82
C ILE A 152 4.08 -12.38 -12.44
N ARG A 153 4.57 -11.46 -13.26
CA ARG A 153 5.95 -11.42 -13.77
C ARG A 153 6.68 -10.29 -13.08
N ILE A 154 7.83 -10.57 -12.47
CA ILE A 154 8.56 -9.59 -11.65
C ILE A 154 10.08 -9.73 -11.82
N TYR A 155 10.79 -8.59 -11.88
CA TYR A 155 12.25 -8.58 -11.99
C TYR A 155 12.97 -8.76 -10.64
N SER A 156 14.08 -9.50 -10.69
CA SER A 156 15.08 -9.57 -9.63
C SER A 156 16.01 -8.34 -9.66
N ASN A 157 16.19 -7.64 -8.54
CA ASN A 157 17.16 -6.54 -8.43
C ASN A 157 18.57 -7.01 -7.99
N ASP A 158 18.87 -8.31 -8.07
CA ASP A 158 20.16 -8.90 -7.67
C ASP A 158 21.26 -8.79 -8.74
N GLY A 159 21.12 -7.88 -9.71
CA GLY A 159 22.06 -7.70 -10.82
C GLY A 159 22.02 -8.79 -11.89
N THR A 160 21.16 -9.80 -11.76
CA THR A 160 20.98 -10.86 -12.78
C THR A 160 19.90 -10.55 -13.81
N ASN A 161 19.09 -9.50 -13.57
CA ASN A 161 17.94 -9.08 -14.39
C ASN A 161 16.99 -10.25 -14.75
N THR A 162 16.93 -11.24 -13.86
CA THR A 162 16.10 -12.44 -13.98
C THR A 162 14.62 -12.09 -13.80
N ILE A 163 13.74 -12.67 -14.63
CA ILE A 163 12.29 -12.56 -14.50
C ILE A 163 11.77 -13.79 -13.76
N TYR A 164 11.05 -13.55 -12.66
CA TYR A 164 10.31 -14.60 -11.97
C TYR A 164 8.84 -14.54 -12.36
N ASN A 165 8.30 -15.69 -12.76
CA ASN A 165 6.87 -15.88 -12.93
C ASN A 165 6.37 -16.66 -11.71
N GLY A 166 5.41 -16.12 -10.98
CA GLY A 166 4.96 -16.73 -9.73
C GLY A 166 3.66 -16.17 -9.18
N SER A 167 3.02 -16.94 -8.29
CA SER A 167 1.81 -16.49 -7.59
C SER A 167 2.19 -15.64 -6.37
N VAL A 168 1.58 -14.46 -6.19
CA VAL A 168 1.77 -13.65 -4.98
C VAL A 168 1.16 -14.36 -3.78
N LYS A 169 1.95 -14.53 -2.72
CA LYS A 169 1.55 -15.13 -1.44
C LYS A 169 1.22 -14.08 -0.39
N SER A 170 1.96 -12.98 -0.34
CA SER A 170 1.70 -11.89 0.60
C SER A 170 2.27 -10.57 0.11
N VAL A 171 1.79 -9.47 0.70
CA VAL A 171 2.31 -8.12 0.52
C VAL A 171 2.78 -7.60 1.87
N SER A 172 3.98 -7.04 1.88
CA SER A 172 4.64 -6.46 3.06
C SER A 172 4.91 -4.98 2.80
N ASN A 173 4.72 -4.14 3.81
CA ASN A 173 5.07 -2.71 3.74
C ASN A 173 6.27 -2.45 4.64
N TYR A 174 7.35 -1.96 4.05
CA TYR A 174 8.59 -1.59 4.73
C TYR A 174 8.82 -0.08 4.65
N ASP A 175 9.77 0.43 5.43
CA ASP A 175 10.16 1.85 5.41
C ASP A 175 10.65 2.31 4.02
N ASP A 176 11.20 1.38 3.23
CA ASP A 176 11.72 1.61 1.87
C ASP A 176 10.70 1.24 0.76
N GLY A 177 9.45 0.93 1.13
CA GLY A 177 8.35 0.67 0.20
C GLY A 177 7.71 -0.70 0.33
N ILE A 178 6.88 -1.04 -0.66
CA ILE A 178 6.07 -2.26 -0.65
C ILE A 178 6.82 -3.42 -1.32
N ALA A 179 6.83 -4.58 -0.68
CA ALA A 179 7.36 -5.82 -1.24
C ALA A 179 6.27 -6.89 -1.39
N LEU A 180 6.42 -7.72 -2.41
CA LEU A 180 5.60 -8.88 -2.70
C LEU A 180 6.40 -10.13 -2.40
N LYS A 181 5.82 -11.03 -1.60
CA LYS A 181 6.31 -12.40 -1.46
C LYS A 181 5.63 -13.25 -2.53
N ILE A 182 6.40 -13.79 -3.48
CA ILE A 182 5.89 -14.62 -4.58
C ILE A 182 6.38 -16.06 -4.47
N ALA A 183 5.53 -17.04 -4.73
CA ALA A 183 5.97 -18.41 -4.99
C ALA A 183 6.35 -18.53 -6.47
N VAL A 184 7.63 -18.79 -6.72
CA VAL A 184 8.18 -18.87 -8.09
C VAL A 184 7.76 -20.18 -8.74
N ASN A 185 7.14 -20.10 -9.92
CA ASN A 185 6.78 -21.25 -10.75
C ASN A 185 7.86 -21.50 -11.82
N ASN A 186 8.29 -20.43 -12.50
CA ASN A 186 9.25 -20.50 -13.61
C ASN A 186 10.21 -19.30 -13.55
N THR A 187 11.41 -19.50 -14.09
CA THR A 187 12.43 -18.47 -14.26
C THR A 187 12.65 -18.22 -15.74
N GLU A 188 12.30 -17.02 -16.19
CA GLU A 188 12.55 -16.54 -17.54
C GLU A 188 13.81 -15.66 -17.57
N ILE A 189 14.60 -15.85 -18.63
CA ILE A 189 15.78 -15.07 -18.93
C ILE A 189 15.51 -14.36 -20.25
N ASP A 190 15.75 -13.05 -20.31
CA ASP A 190 15.71 -12.24 -21.54
C ASP A 190 16.70 -11.08 -21.41
N THR A 191 18.00 -11.41 -21.43
CA THR A 191 19.06 -10.47 -21.05
C THR A 191 20.32 -10.65 -21.89
N PRO A 192 21.11 -9.57 -22.10
CA PRO A 192 22.49 -9.73 -22.52
C PRO A 192 23.28 -10.52 -21.45
N LEU A 193 24.27 -11.29 -21.88
CA LEU A 193 25.21 -11.94 -20.98
C LEU A 193 26.21 -10.91 -20.44
N THR A 194 26.68 -11.14 -19.21
CA THR A 194 27.65 -10.24 -18.57
C THR A 194 29.06 -10.57 -19.05
N ILE A 195 29.88 -9.54 -19.27
CA ILE A 195 31.31 -9.73 -19.58
C ILE A 195 32.03 -10.16 -18.29
N VAL A 196 32.62 -11.35 -18.31
CA VAL A 196 33.46 -11.88 -17.24
C VAL A 196 34.92 -11.43 -17.41
N SER A 197 35.41 -11.39 -18.66
CA SER A 197 36.73 -10.86 -18.99
C SER A 197 36.84 -10.50 -20.48
N GLY A 198 37.70 -9.53 -20.82
CA GLY A 198 37.95 -9.07 -22.19
C GLY A 198 37.16 -7.80 -22.55
N LYS A 199 37.12 -7.47 -23.84
CA LYS A 199 36.36 -6.34 -24.40
C LYS A 199 35.49 -6.82 -25.56
N SER A 200 34.29 -6.25 -25.68
CA SER A 200 33.29 -6.57 -26.70
C SER A 200 32.74 -5.27 -27.31
N ASP A 201 32.60 -5.25 -28.63
CA ASP A 201 32.68 -3.99 -29.37
C ASP A 201 31.31 -3.42 -29.74
N LYS A 202 30.22 -4.23 -29.71
CA LYS A 202 28.86 -3.72 -30.00
C LYS A 202 27.67 -4.65 -29.86
N ASN A 203 27.83 -5.97 -29.76
CA ASN A 203 26.70 -6.90 -29.68
C ASN A 203 27.05 -8.03 -28.73
N ASP A 204 26.79 -7.87 -27.43
CA ASP A 204 27.02 -8.96 -26.49
C ASP A 204 26.09 -10.14 -26.80
N PRO A 205 26.54 -11.38 -26.56
CA PRO A 205 25.66 -12.53 -26.55
C PRO A 205 24.44 -12.25 -25.68
N SER A 206 23.27 -12.73 -26.08
CA SER A 206 22.06 -12.66 -25.27
C SER A 206 21.47 -14.04 -25.04
N ALA A 207 20.74 -14.17 -23.94
CA ALA A 207 20.03 -15.39 -23.55
C ALA A 207 18.54 -15.09 -23.45
N LYS A 208 17.72 -15.91 -24.09
CA LYS A 208 16.25 -15.81 -24.03
C LYS A 208 15.60 -17.17 -23.87
N GLY A 209 14.74 -17.33 -22.87
CA GLY A 209 13.93 -18.54 -22.71
C GLY A 209 13.60 -18.86 -21.25
N THR A 210 12.96 -20.01 -21.05
CA THR A 210 12.65 -20.54 -19.72
C THR A 210 13.68 -21.57 -19.33
N TYR A 211 14.35 -21.38 -18.20
CA TYR A 211 15.35 -22.34 -17.75
C TYR A 211 14.66 -23.63 -17.27
N THR A 212 15.06 -24.76 -17.87
CA THR A 212 14.48 -26.09 -17.60
C THR A 212 15.41 -27.00 -16.78
N GLY A 213 16.56 -26.47 -16.35
CA GLY A 213 17.53 -27.22 -15.56
C GLY A 213 17.01 -27.61 -14.18
N THR A 214 17.59 -28.66 -13.61
CA THR A 214 17.21 -29.20 -12.28
C THR A 214 18.13 -28.77 -11.14
N SER A 215 19.27 -28.15 -11.45
CA SER A 215 20.22 -27.56 -10.48
C SER A 215 20.69 -26.18 -10.94
N ASP A 216 21.08 -25.32 -10.00
CA ASP A 216 21.70 -24.04 -10.32
C ASP A 216 22.98 -24.28 -11.10
N LYS A 217 23.23 -23.46 -12.12
CA LYS A 217 24.40 -23.56 -12.99
C LYS A 217 24.88 -22.18 -13.39
N SER A 218 26.14 -22.06 -13.73
CA SER A 218 26.69 -20.87 -14.38
C SER A 218 27.19 -21.25 -15.76
N MET A 219 26.69 -20.58 -16.79
CA MET A 219 27.13 -20.78 -18.17
C MET A 219 28.19 -19.75 -18.52
N GLN A 220 29.24 -20.20 -19.21
CA GLN A 220 30.31 -19.39 -19.75
C GLN A 220 30.38 -19.57 -21.26
N ILE A 221 30.53 -18.47 -22.01
CA ILE A 221 30.66 -18.47 -23.45
C ILE A 221 31.92 -17.71 -23.82
N ARG A 222 32.73 -18.25 -24.73
CA ARG A 222 33.90 -17.56 -25.27
C ARG A 222 33.97 -17.65 -26.78
N TYR A 223 34.71 -16.74 -27.39
CA TYR A 223 35.14 -16.89 -28.78
C TYR A 223 36.54 -17.51 -28.84
N ASN A 224 36.70 -18.61 -29.60
CA ASN A 224 38.01 -19.24 -29.81
C ASN A 224 38.60 -18.75 -31.14
N ASN A 225 39.55 -17.82 -31.05
CA ASN A 225 40.24 -17.23 -32.22
C ASN A 225 40.96 -18.26 -33.10
N LYS A 226 41.52 -19.34 -32.52
CA LYS A 226 42.26 -20.36 -33.29
C LYS A 226 41.34 -21.26 -34.13
N ARG A 227 40.12 -21.48 -33.66
CA ARG A 227 39.11 -22.33 -34.32
C ARG A 227 38.04 -21.54 -35.07
N ASN A 228 38.07 -20.21 -34.95
CA ASN A 228 37.07 -19.30 -35.52
C ASN A 228 35.64 -19.73 -35.16
N SER A 229 35.42 -20.09 -33.90
CA SER A 229 34.17 -20.66 -33.42
C SER A 229 33.85 -20.19 -32.00
N TYR A 230 32.57 -20.03 -31.69
CA TYR A 230 32.13 -19.89 -30.31
C TYR A 230 32.18 -21.23 -29.59
N GLU A 231 32.50 -21.18 -28.31
CA GLU A 231 32.49 -22.33 -27.41
C GLU A 231 31.73 -21.95 -26.14
N TYR A 232 30.99 -22.90 -25.56
CA TYR A 232 30.35 -22.72 -24.26
C TYR A 232 30.68 -23.86 -23.31
N LYS A 233 30.60 -23.57 -22.01
CA LYS A 233 30.66 -24.58 -20.96
C LYS A 233 29.92 -24.12 -19.72
N TYR A 234 29.53 -25.06 -18.89
CA TYR A 234 29.15 -24.74 -17.52
C TYR A 234 30.42 -24.52 -16.67
N ALA A 235 30.33 -23.68 -15.64
CA ALA A 235 31.46 -23.30 -14.80
C ALA A 235 32.07 -24.50 -14.04
N ASP A 236 31.27 -25.52 -13.75
CA ASP A 236 31.66 -26.80 -13.16
C ASP A 236 32.29 -27.79 -14.17
N SER A 237 32.19 -27.51 -15.47
CA SER A 237 32.80 -28.30 -16.54
C SER A 237 34.21 -27.81 -16.89
N THR A 238 35.10 -28.74 -17.17
CA THR A 238 36.41 -28.47 -17.78
C THR A 238 36.33 -28.35 -19.30
N ASP A 239 35.35 -29.03 -19.90
CA ASP A 239 35.28 -29.24 -21.34
C ASP A 239 34.38 -28.19 -22.00
N TRP A 240 34.89 -27.66 -23.12
CA TRP A 240 34.22 -26.67 -23.95
C TRP A 240 33.47 -27.34 -25.09
N ASN A 241 32.20 -27.00 -25.26
CA ASN A 241 31.36 -27.45 -26.35
C ASN A 241 31.39 -26.41 -27.49
N SER A 242 31.67 -26.85 -28.71
CA SER A 242 31.67 -25.96 -29.87
C SER A 242 30.25 -25.61 -30.31
N VAL A 243 30.03 -24.35 -30.69
CA VAL A 243 28.78 -23.86 -31.28
C VAL A 243 28.95 -23.68 -32.77
N SER A 244 28.06 -24.30 -33.54
CA SER A 244 27.94 -24.06 -34.98
C SER A 244 27.02 -22.87 -35.23
N GLY A 245 27.58 -21.76 -35.73
CA GLY A 245 26.81 -20.58 -36.14
C GLY A 245 26.66 -19.52 -35.05
N ASN A 246 25.54 -18.78 -35.11
CA ASN A 246 25.31 -17.56 -34.32
C ASN A 246 24.24 -17.73 -33.24
N SER A 247 23.82 -18.96 -32.97
CA SER A 247 22.89 -19.26 -31.90
C SER A 247 22.97 -20.72 -31.49
N PHE A 248 22.60 -21.02 -30.26
CA PHE A 248 22.39 -22.39 -29.80
C PHE A 248 21.35 -22.43 -28.69
N THR A 249 20.83 -23.62 -28.40
CA THR A 249 19.89 -23.84 -27.31
C THR A 249 20.52 -24.79 -26.29
N ALA A 250 20.47 -24.41 -25.01
CA ALA A 250 20.89 -25.26 -23.90
C ALA A 250 19.97 -25.04 -22.70
N ASP A 251 19.57 -26.13 -22.02
CA ASP A 251 18.67 -26.11 -20.86
C ASP A 251 17.39 -25.26 -21.03
N GLY A 252 16.82 -25.20 -22.25
CA GLY A 252 15.59 -24.43 -22.55
C GLY A 252 15.83 -22.93 -22.81
N ILE A 253 17.09 -22.49 -22.78
CA ILE A 253 17.51 -21.12 -23.08
C ILE A 253 18.09 -21.06 -24.49
N ASN A 254 17.64 -20.09 -25.28
CA ASN A 254 18.20 -19.76 -26.59
C ASN A 254 19.26 -18.67 -26.43
N TYR A 255 20.49 -18.99 -26.78
CA TYR A 255 21.61 -18.07 -26.77
C TYR A 255 21.82 -17.52 -28.18
N SER A 256 21.82 -16.21 -28.33
CA SER A 256 22.17 -15.51 -29.56
C SER A 256 23.59 -14.95 -29.44
N LEU A 257 24.42 -15.18 -30.45
CA LEU A 257 25.85 -14.87 -30.45
C LEU A 257 26.16 -13.81 -31.52
N PRO A 258 27.07 -12.86 -31.22
CA PRO A 258 27.45 -11.81 -32.17
C PRO A 258 27.91 -12.36 -33.52
N ARG A 259 27.49 -11.67 -34.59
CA ARG A 259 27.85 -12.01 -35.99
C ARG A 259 29.28 -11.65 -36.37
N LEU A 260 29.87 -10.70 -35.66
CA LEU A 260 31.27 -10.28 -35.81
C LEU A 260 32.06 -10.84 -34.63
N SER A 261 33.15 -11.53 -34.93
CA SER A 261 34.09 -12.04 -33.93
C SER A 261 34.65 -10.87 -33.10
N PRO A 262 34.68 -10.94 -31.77
CA PRO A 262 35.31 -9.91 -30.95
C PRO A 262 36.79 -9.77 -31.34
N MET A 263 37.31 -8.54 -31.34
CA MET A 263 38.71 -8.26 -31.72
C MET A 263 39.73 -8.84 -30.72
N GLU A 264 39.29 -9.21 -29.51
CA GLU A 264 40.09 -9.82 -28.46
C GLU A 264 39.35 -11.03 -27.83
N ASP A 265 40.07 -11.87 -27.09
CA ASP A 265 39.47 -12.99 -26.35
C ASP A 265 38.48 -12.42 -25.31
N CYS A 266 37.19 -12.71 -25.50
CA CYS A 266 36.11 -12.30 -24.61
C CYS A 266 35.45 -13.53 -23.97
N LEU A 267 35.15 -13.42 -22.69
CA LEU A 267 34.41 -14.41 -21.91
C LEU A 267 33.16 -13.75 -21.37
N TRP A 268 32.00 -14.31 -21.69
CA TRP A 268 30.71 -13.91 -21.18
C TRP A 268 30.17 -14.97 -20.22
N GLY A 269 29.33 -14.54 -19.27
CA GLY A 269 28.76 -15.39 -18.24
C GLY A 269 27.28 -15.11 -17.99
N ILE A 270 26.57 -16.14 -17.53
CA ILE A 270 25.23 -15.98 -16.95
C ILE A 270 25.00 -17.04 -15.87
N ASN A 271 24.35 -16.63 -14.78
CA ASN A 271 23.92 -17.55 -13.73
C ASN A 271 22.48 -17.99 -14.01
N LEU A 272 22.28 -19.30 -14.10
CA LEU A 272 21.01 -19.97 -14.32
C LEU A 272 20.55 -20.56 -12.98
N LYS A 273 19.44 -20.04 -12.45
CA LYS A 273 18.87 -20.49 -11.18
C LYS A 273 17.65 -21.36 -11.46
N VAL A 274 17.54 -22.50 -10.77
CA VAL A 274 16.37 -23.38 -10.87
C VAL A 274 15.22 -22.79 -10.08
N PRO A 275 13.99 -22.86 -10.57
CA PRO A 275 12.82 -22.70 -9.71
C PRO A 275 12.78 -23.90 -8.74
N SER A 276 13.16 -23.70 -7.47
CA SER A 276 13.20 -24.77 -6.47
C SER A 276 11.91 -25.60 -6.46
N LYS A 277 12.04 -26.94 -6.49
CA LYS A 277 10.90 -27.90 -6.52
C LYS A 277 9.95 -27.77 -5.33
N THR A 278 10.41 -27.19 -4.22
CA THR A 278 9.60 -26.73 -3.09
C THR A 278 9.36 -25.24 -3.29
N GLN A 279 8.11 -24.80 -3.52
CA GLN A 279 7.69 -23.41 -3.79
C GLN A 279 8.56 -22.37 -3.06
N GLU A 280 9.66 -21.96 -3.68
CA GLU A 280 10.57 -21.00 -3.08
C GLU A 280 9.88 -19.64 -3.14
N THR A 281 9.76 -19.04 -1.97
CA THR A 281 9.16 -17.72 -1.87
C THR A 281 10.23 -16.66 -1.97
N LYS A 282 10.12 -15.77 -2.96
CA LYS A 282 10.99 -14.59 -3.07
C LYS A 282 10.25 -13.34 -2.67
N GLU A 283 10.94 -12.47 -1.95
CA GLU A 283 10.45 -11.16 -1.58
C GLU A 283 11.09 -10.12 -2.50
N LEU A 284 10.26 -9.42 -3.27
CA LEU A 284 10.68 -8.50 -4.32
C LEU A 284 9.82 -7.23 -4.28
N PRO A 285 10.37 -6.05 -4.56
CA PRO A 285 9.62 -4.80 -4.45
C PRO A 285 8.49 -4.73 -5.49
N LEU A 286 7.35 -4.13 -5.11
CA LEU A 286 6.18 -3.95 -5.98
C LEU A 286 6.53 -3.18 -7.27
N SER A 287 7.47 -2.24 -7.18
CA SER A 287 7.95 -1.45 -8.33
C SER A 287 8.59 -2.30 -9.43
N ASN A 288 8.97 -3.55 -9.15
CA ASN A 288 9.58 -4.45 -10.13
C ASN A 288 8.55 -5.32 -10.88
N VAL A 289 7.25 -5.23 -10.55
CA VAL A 289 6.21 -5.98 -11.25
C VAL A 289 6.13 -5.48 -12.70
N VAL A 290 6.25 -6.43 -13.63
CA VAL A 290 6.19 -6.17 -15.07
C VAL A 290 4.77 -6.35 -15.59
N GLU A 291 4.11 -7.40 -15.14
CA GLU A 291 2.78 -7.77 -15.63
C GLU A 291 2.03 -8.64 -14.63
N VAL A 292 0.71 -8.48 -14.60
CA VAL A 292 -0.22 -9.38 -13.90
C VAL A 292 -0.78 -10.37 -14.92
N LEU A 293 -0.52 -11.65 -14.71
CA LEU A 293 -1.01 -12.75 -15.53
C LEU A 293 -2.39 -13.17 -15.00
N GLY A 294 -3.40 -13.09 -15.87
CA GLY A 294 -4.82 -13.28 -15.57
C GLY A 294 -5.17 -14.57 -14.84
#